data_AF-A0A519LK06-F1
#
_entry.id   AF-A0A519LK06-F1
#
_cell.length_a   1.000
_cell.length_b   1.000
_cell.length_c   1.000
_cell.angle_alpha   90.00
_cell.angle_beta   90.00
_cell.angle_gamma   90.00
#
_symmetry.space_group_name_H-M   'P 1'
#
loop_
_entity.id
_entity.type
_entity.pdbx_description
1 polymer ?
#
loop_
_entity_poly.entity_id
_entity_poly.type
_entity_poly.pdbx_seq_one_letter_code
_entity_poly.pdbx_strand_id
1 'polypeptide(L)' 'SAEAHNRAMERMVQAGARPITALQYLLELQRDWARGETYEMTTGIAKKFGGGYGLGITYAKSMFNAQEA' A
#
# COMPACT_ATOMS: atom_id res chain seq x y z
N SER A 1 -3.57 14.12 -20.09
CA SER A 1 -2.16 14.51 -20.33
C SER A 1 -1.42 14.56 -19.00
N ALA A 2 -0.12 14.26 -18.99
CA ALA A 2 0.73 14.38 -17.81
C ALA A 2 0.74 15.83 -17.26
N GLU A 3 0.71 16.82 -18.15
CA GLU A 3 0.68 18.23 -17.74
C GLU A 3 -0.57 18.58 -16.93
N ALA A 4 -1.75 18.19 -17.42
CA ALA A 4 -3.02 18.43 -16.71
C ALA A 4 -3.03 17.76 -15.32
N HIS A 5 -2.50 16.54 -15.23
CA HIS A 5 -2.35 15.84 -13.95
C HIS A 5 -1.43 16.62 -13.00
N ASN A 6 -0.24 17.03 -13.47
CA ASN A 6 0.73 17.76 -12.65
C ASN A 6 0.17 19.10 -12.14
N ARG A 7 -0.53 19.86 -13.00
CA ARG A 7 -1.17 21.12 -12.59
C ARG A 7 -2.28 20.92 -11.55
N ALA A 8 -3.04 19.83 -11.65
CA ALA A 8 -4.02 19.49 -10.62
C ALA A 8 -3.34 19.13 -9.29
N MET A 9 -2.27 18.31 -9.33
CA MET A 9 -1.48 17.96 -8.15
C MET A 9 -0.88 19.19 -7.46
N GLU A 10 -0.30 20.13 -8.23
CA GLU A 10 0.24 21.39 -7.70
C GLU A 10 -0.81 22.20 -6.94
N ARG A 11 -2.03 22.33 -7.47
CA ARG A 11 -3.14 23.03 -6.79
C ARG A 11 -3.54 22.36 -5.48
N MET A 12 -3.60 21.04 -5.45
CA MET A 12 -3.90 20.30 -4.22
C MET A 12 -2.83 20.53 -3.15
N VAL A 13 -1.55 20.50 -3.55
CA VAL A 13 -0.43 20.75 -2.63
C VAL A 13 -0.46 22.18 -2.10
N GLN A 14 -0.73 23.18 -2.95
CA GLN A 14 -0.90 24.57 -2.53
C GLN A 14 -2.06 24.74 -1.53
N ALA A 15 -3.12 23.94 -1.66
CA ALA A 15 -4.24 23.88 -0.72
C ALA A 15 -3.92 23.08 0.56
N GLY A 16 -2.69 22.57 0.73
CA GLY A 16 -2.22 21.86 1.92
C GLY A 16 -2.29 20.33 1.84
N ALA A 17 -2.70 19.75 0.71
CA ALA A 17 -2.68 18.30 0.53
C ALA A 17 -1.24 17.77 0.57
N ARG A 18 -1.06 16.61 1.22
CA ARG A 18 0.22 15.90 1.27
C ARG A 18 0.11 14.60 0.46
N PRO A 19 0.68 14.56 -0.76
CA PRO A 19 0.59 13.37 -1.60
C PRO A 19 1.24 12.17 -0.91
N ILE A 20 0.58 11.02 -1.00
CA ILE A 20 1.10 9.72 -0.56
C ILE A 20 0.93 8.71 -1.69
N THR A 21 1.64 7.59 -1.59
CA THR A 21 1.48 6.49 -2.54
C THR A 21 0.24 5.67 -2.22
N ALA A 22 -0.34 5.02 -3.22
CA ALA A 22 -1.45 4.09 -3.01
C ALA A 22 -1.09 2.95 -2.05
N LEU A 23 0.17 2.49 -2.08
CA LEU A 23 0.66 1.48 -1.14
C LEU A 23 0.66 2.02 0.30
N GLN A 24 1.17 3.23 0.53
CA GLN A 24 1.14 3.82 1.87
C GLN A 24 -0.30 3.95 2.37
N TYR A 25 -1.21 4.44 1.53
CA TYR A 25 -2.62 4.56 1.88
C TYR A 25 -3.23 3.21 2.30
N LEU A 26 -3.02 2.16 1.51
CA LEU A 26 -3.47 0.80 1.84
C LEU A 26 -2.94 0.33 3.20
N LEU A 27 -1.64 0.56 3.47
CA LEU A 27 -1.00 0.12 4.71
C LEU A 27 -1.45 0.94 5.93
N GLU A 28 -1.82 2.20 5.76
CA GLU A 28 -2.44 3.00 6.84
C GLU A 28 -3.89 2.58 7.13
N LEU A 29 -4.62 2.05 6.14
CA LEU A 29 -5.94 1.46 6.40
C LEU A 29 -5.83 0.18 7.25
N GLN A 30 -4.81 -0.65 6.99
CA GLN A 30 -4.53 -1.80 7.85
C GLN A 30 -4.04 -1.34 9.22
N ARG A 31 -2.91 -0.61 9.28
CA ARG A 31 -2.18 -0.04 10.43
C ARG A 31 -1.84 -1.02 11.55
N ASP A 32 -2.87 -1.66 12.08
CA ASP A 32 -2.89 -2.67 13.12
C ASP A 32 -2.85 -4.07 12.50
N TRP A 33 -1.73 -4.76 12.70
CA TRP A 33 -1.50 -6.10 12.18
C TRP A 33 -2.03 -7.21 13.09
N ALA A 34 -2.53 -6.88 14.28
CA ALA A 34 -3.33 -7.81 15.08
C ALA A 34 -4.76 -7.96 14.51
N ARG A 35 -5.22 -7.03 13.66
CA ARG A 35 -6.52 -7.10 13.00
C ARG A 35 -6.50 -8.10 11.84
N GLY A 36 -6.94 -9.33 12.12
CA GLY A 36 -7.01 -10.42 11.15
C GLY A 36 -8.02 -10.23 10.02
N GLU A 37 -9.16 -9.57 10.27
CA GLU A 37 -10.28 -9.45 9.31
C GLU A 37 -9.89 -8.87 7.95
N THR A 38 -8.96 -7.91 7.93
CA THR A 38 -8.49 -7.26 6.70
C THR A 38 -7.10 -7.71 6.28
N TYR A 39 -6.43 -8.57 7.06
CA TYR A 39 -5.03 -8.95 6.86
C TYR A 39 -4.80 -9.59 5.49
N GLU A 40 -5.57 -10.63 5.15
CA GLU A 40 -5.40 -11.38 3.90
C GLU A 40 -5.72 -10.49 2.70
N MET A 41 -6.78 -9.68 2.80
CA MET A 41 -7.15 -8.72 1.75
C MET A 41 -6.03 -7.69 1.51
N THR A 42 -5.53 -7.05 2.57
CA THR A 42 -4.47 -6.04 2.48
C THR A 42 -3.20 -6.63 1.88
N THR A 43 -2.74 -7.76 2.43
CA THR A 43 -1.50 -8.42 1.96
C THR A 43 -1.67 -9.00 0.57
N GLY A 44 -2.84 -9.49 0.19
CA GLY A 44 -3.17 -9.94 -1.15
C GLY A 44 -3.09 -8.82 -2.20
N ILE A 45 -3.68 -7.65 -1.90
CA ILE A 45 -3.58 -6.47 -2.78
C ILE A 45 -2.12 -6.03 -2.90
N ALA A 46 -1.40 -5.93 -1.78
CA ALA A 46 -0.01 -5.50 -1.74
C ALA A 46 0.93 -6.49 -2.45
N LYS A 47 0.66 -7.81 -2.38
CA LYS A 47 1.39 -8.84 -3.12
C LYS A 47 1.23 -8.68 -4.63
N LYS A 48 0.03 -8.33 -5.10
CA LYS A 48 -0.27 -8.18 -6.53
C LYS A 48 0.24 -6.86 -7.12
N PHE A 49 0.12 -5.76 -6.37
CA PHE A 49 0.35 -4.40 -6.92
C PHE A 49 1.41 -3.59 -6.17
N GLY A 50 1.92 -4.07 -5.03
CA GLY A 50 2.86 -3.35 -4.17
C GLY A 50 4.33 -3.42 -4.59
N GLY A 51 4.64 -3.96 -5.78
CA GLY A 51 6.00 -4.03 -6.31
C GLY A 51 6.96 -4.72 -5.33
N GLY A 52 8.03 -4.03 -4.94
CA GLY A 52 9.03 -4.54 -4.00
C GLY A 52 8.46 -4.98 -2.64
N TYR A 53 7.44 -4.28 -2.12
CA TYR A 53 6.78 -4.70 -0.89
C TYR A 53 6.02 -6.02 -1.06
N GLY A 54 5.37 -6.21 -2.21
CA GLY A 54 4.69 -7.46 -2.57
C GLY A 54 5.65 -8.64 -2.74
N LEU A 55 6.86 -8.38 -3.28
CA LEU A 55 7.93 -9.37 -3.31
C LEU A 55 8.38 -9.75 -1.89
N GLY A 56 8.49 -8.78 -0.98
CA GLY A 56 8.78 -9.01 0.44
C GLY A 56 7.77 -9.92 1.12
N ILE A 57 6.46 -9.69 0.90
CA ILE A 57 5.39 -10.58 1.41
C ILE A 57 5.57 -12.01 0.88
N THR A 58 5.85 -12.15 -0.42
CA THR A 58 6.03 -13.46 -1.05
C THR A 58 7.23 -14.19 -0.45
N TYR A 59 8.36 -13.48 -0.32
CA TYR A 59 9.57 -13.99 0.30
C TYR A 59 9.30 -14.45 1.73
N ALA A 60 8.66 -13.61 2.56
CA ALA A 60 8.37 -13.92 3.96
C ALA A 60 7.50 -15.18 4.10
N LYS A 61 6.46 -15.33 3.25
CA LYS A 61 5.60 -16.52 3.24
C LYS A 61 6.39 -17.78 2.84
N SER A 62 7.31 -17.68 1.88
CA SER A 62 8.13 -18.81 1.43
C SER A 62 9.27 -19.22 2.39
N MET A 63 9.88 -18.25 3.08
CA MET A 63 11.07 -18.50 3.91
C MET A 63 10.73 -18.85 5.36
N PHE A 64 9.74 -18.18 5.93
CA PHE A 64 9.42 -18.34 7.36
C PHE A 64 8.24 -19.26 7.60
N ASN A 65 7.71 -19.88 6.53
CA ASN A 65 6.46 -20.64 6.58
C ASN A 65 5.34 -19.84 7.28
N ALA A 66 5.39 -18.50 7.13
CA ALA A 66 4.59 -17.56 7.91
C ALA A 66 3.11 -17.94 7.76
N GLN A 67 2.55 -18.50 8.83
CA GLN A 67 1.15 -18.90 8.84
C GLN A 67 0.28 -17.66 8.98
N GLU A 68 -0.71 -17.56 8.11
CA GLU A 68 -1.86 -16.68 8.31
C GLU A 68 -2.59 -17.24 9.54
N ALA A 69 -2.69 -16.43 10.59
CA ALA A 69 -3.41 -16.78 11.81
C ALA A 69 -4.93 -16.80 11.55
#